data_AF-A0A3N4P114-F1
#
_entry.id   AF-A0A3N4P114-F1
#
_cell.length_a   1.000
_cell.length_b   1.000
_cell.length_c   1.000
_cell.angle_alpha   90.00
_cell.angle_beta   90.00
_cell.angle_gamma   90.00
#
_symmetry.space_group_name_H-M   'P 1'
#
loop_
_entity.id
_entity.type
_entity.pdbx_description
1 polymer ?
#
loop_
_entity_poly.entity_id
_entity_poly.type
_entity_poly.pdbx_seq_one_letter_code
_entity_poly.pdbx_strand_id
1 'polypeptide(L)'
;MIVLILLLIFELYFLNRILKYFILSPIYLYVTFAIISIVSSVLYFYFFDNKFSLYSLDEVSEASFLNVIKGYLIAIMAFILGVIVYYDLSVRSIKKLFNKPYTHSLFIKYKLPNQTLWIIRGMFLFIIILYFITYGKDIFIRENYLPEKSRALIVIIKILSFVEVILLALVYHRHKLFSVFYFFIIVLFASGTGSRVVFLFLLVYVSILFISQGNTLLNKIKFAFQLFLSFLFLAYLMPLRKLPSHGIIPYVQSIFSPNDHFLNDFYFNIYYSIIFGVYVTIGTLKEAQPDWNIIFMSLNPLPGSMVGWYNYANDMRLNIFAPYSLHGRIFTMGTWFTIGYFFVTGLLFSFFEKKVRMYLNQRSRALAFIITLLLVLHIVYGFEYNLRSAFRYIYYAFFIVLMVYLFNIIKPYLPKKKSSLD
;
A
#
# COMPACT_ATOMS: atom_id res chain seq x y z
N MET A 1 28.56 0.08 11.50
CA MET A 1 27.13 -0.19 11.78
C MET A 1 26.63 0.64 12.95
N ILE A 2 27.20 0.46 14.14
CA ILE A 2 26.75 1.11 15.40
C ILE A 2 26.61 2.64 15.25
N VAL A 3 27.61 3.31 14.67
CA VAL A 3 27.57 4.76 14.44
C VAL A 3 26.34 5.18 13.59
N LEU A 4 26.00 4.43 12.54
CA LEU A 4 24.83 4.72 11.70
C LEU A 4 23.52 4.54 12.48
N ILE A 5 23.46 3.54 13.36
CA ILE A 5 22.29 3.32 14.21
C ILE A 5 22.13 4.46 15.22
N LEU A 6 23.22 4.91 15.84
CA LEU A 6 23.20 6.05 16.77
C LEU A 6 22.78 7.35 16.06
N LEU A 7 23.29 7.60 14.85
CA LEU A 7 22.89 8.73 14.03
C LEU A 7 21.40 8.66 13.65
N LEU A 8 20.91 7.49 13.25
CA LEU A 8 19.50 7.29 12.96
C LEU A 8 18.62 7.54 14.19
N ILE A 9 19.01 7.05 15.38
CA ILE A 9 18.28 7.32 16.63
C ILE A 9 18.23 8.82 16.92
N PHE A 10 19.34 9.52 16.72
CA PHE A 10 19.41 10.97 16.87
C PHE A 10 18.46 11.68 15.88
N GLU A 11 18.50 11.34 14.60
CA GLU A 11 17.59 11.92 13.60
C GLU A 11 16.12 11.62 13.87
N LEU A 12 15.79 10.40 14.33
CA LEU A 12 14.43 10.03 14.75
C LEU A 12 13.96 10.86 15.94
N TYR A 13 14.85 11.17 16.89
CA TYR A 13 14.56 12.08 17.98
C TYR A 13 14.21 13.48 17.46
N PHE A 14 15.01 14.03 16.53
CA PHE A 14 14.71 15.33 15.91
C PHE A 14 13.40 15.31 15.13
N LEU A 15 13.16 14.29 14.32
CA LEU A 15 11.92 14.11 13.57
C LEU A 15 10.70 14.18 14.48
N ASN A 16 10.73 13.49 15.63
CA ASN A 16 9.65 13.51 16.62
C ASN A 16 9.43 14.88 17.29
N ARG A 17 10.44 15.76 17.30
CA ARG A 17 10.29 17.14 17.77
C ARG A 17 9.65 18.05 16.74
N ILE A 18 9.99 17.90 15.47
CA ILE A 18 9.54 18.80 14.39
C ILE A 18 8.21 18.39 13.74
N LEU A 19 7.83 17.11 13.85
CA LEU A 19 6.65 16.56 13.21
C LEU A 19 5.78 15.86 14.26
N LYS A 20 4.52 16.29 14.42
CA LYS A 20 3.60 15.56 15.32
C LYS A 20 3.01 14.35 14.63
N TYR A 21 3.19 13.19 15.25
CA TYR A 21 2.66 11.92 14.78
C TYR A 21 1.14 11.93 14.53
N PHE A 22 0.74 11.32 13.40
CA PHE A 22 -0.61 10.83 13.15
C PHE A 22 -0.55 9.68 12.13
N ILE A 23 -1.57 8.81 12.13
CA ILE A 23 -1.53 7.53 11.42
C ILE A 23 -1.39 7.63 9.88
N LEU A 24 -1.82 8.76 9.30
CA LEU A 24 -1.76 9.00 7.86
C LEU A 24 -0.58 9.91 7.47
N SER A 25 0.42 10.10 8.34
CA SER A 25 1.62 10.87 7.98
C SER A 25 2.49 10.06 7.02
N PRO A 26 2.67 10.49 5.75
CA PRO A 26 3.51 9.73 4.82
C PRO A 26 4.95 9.57 5.30
N ILE A 27 5.50 10.56 6.02
CA ILE A 27 6.86 10.51 6.56
C ILE A 27 6.99 9.40 7.61
N TYR A 28 6.09 9.37 8.60
CA TYR A 28 6.12 8.32 9.62
C TYR A 28 5.87 6.94 9.02
N LEU A 29 4.98 6.83 8.02
CA LEU A 29 4.74 5.57 7.32
C LEU A 29 5.99 5.07 6.60
N TYR A 30 6.72 5.95 5.91
CA TYR A 30 8.01 5.62 5.27
C TYR A 30 9.02 5.10 6.30
N VAL A 31 9.27 5.89 7.34
CA VAL A 31 10.27 5.59 8.38
C VAL A 31 9.93 4.29 9.11
N THR A 32 8.66 4.12 9.51
CA THR A 32 8.20 2.93 10.22
C THR A 32 8.34 1.69 9.36
N PHE A 33 7.91 1.75 8.08
CA PHE A 33 8.03 0.63 7.17
C PHE A 33 9.49 0.23 6.95
N ALA A 34 10.37 1.21 6.69
CA ALA A 34 11.80 0.95 6.47
C ALA A 34 12.46 0.32 7.71
N ILE A 35 12.17 0.81 8.92
CA ILE A 35 12.69 0.23 10.16
C ILE A 35 12.16 -1.20 10.36
N ILE A 36 10.86 -1.43 10.16
CA ILE A 36 10.26 -2.76 10.27
C ILE A 36 10.93 -3.72 9.28
N SER A 37 11.10 -3.32 8.02
CA SER A 37 11.79 -4.14 7.01
C SER A 37 13.22 -4.46 7.40
N ILE A 38 14.00 -3.49 7.90
CA ILE A 38 15.38 -3.71 8.36
C ILE A 38 15.40 -4.70 9.54
N VAL A 39 14.62 -4.42 10.59
CA VAL A 39 14.60 -5.24 11.82
C VAL A 39 14.12 -6.65 11.51
N SER A 40 13.01 -6.79 10.78
CA SER A 40 12.49 -8.11 10.40
C SER A 40 13.47 -8.89 9.52
N SER A 41 14.21 -8.22 8.63
CA SER A 41 15.22 -8.88 7.80
C SER A 41 16.43 -9.33 8.61
N VAL A 42 16.89 -8.53 9.58
CA VAL A 42 17.97 -8.91 10.51
C VAL A 42 17.55 -10.10 11.37
N LEU A 43 16.34 -10.06 11.93
CA LEU A 43 15.80 -11.16 12.71
C LEU A 43 15.71 -12.45 11.87
N TYR A 44 15.21 -12.35 10.65
CA TYR A 44 15.13 -13.47 9.73
C TYR A 44 16.51 -14.01 9.34
N PHE A 45 17.49 -13.15 9.05
CA PHE A 45 18.81 -13.58 8.60
C PHE A 45 19.56 -14.40 9.67
N TYR A 46 19.48 -14.00 10.94
CA TYR A 46 20.25 -14.62 12.03
C TYR A 46 19.49 -15.67 12.85
N PHE A 47 18.16 -15.62 12.92
CA PHE A 47 17.38 -16.49 13.81
C PHE A 47 16.45 -17.45 13.07
N PHE A 48 16.44 -17.45 11.73
CA PHE A 48 15.59 -18.34 10.93
C PHE A 48 16.43 -19.33 10.14
N ASP A 49 16.65 -20.51 10.71
CA ASP A 49 17.51 -21.56 10.13
C ASP A 49 16.93 -22.12 8.81
N ASN A 50 15.62 -22.39 8.79
CA ASN A 50 14.92 -22.95 7.63
C ASN A 50 14.45 -21.85 6.67
N LYS A 51 15.38 -21.20 5.98
CA LYS A 51 15.05 -20.13 5.02
C LYS A 51 14.11 -20.63 3.91
N PHE A 52 13.13 -19.80 3.54
CA PHE A 52 12.13 -20.08 2.50
C PHE A 52 12.76 -20.27 1.11
N SER A 53 13.95 -19.72 0.86
CA SER A 53 14.71 -19.79 -0.40
C SER A 53 13.87 -19.43 -1.63
N LEU A 54 13.28 -18.23 -1.63
CA LEU A 54 12.50 -17.75 -2.76
C LEU A 54 13.44 -17.43 -3.94
N TYR A 55 13.36 -18.25 -4.99
CA TYR A 55 14.20 -18.14 -6.19
C TYR A 55 15.71 -18.21 -5.91
N SER A 56 16.10 -18.90 -4.84
CA SER A 56 17.50 -19.01 -4.40
C SER A 56 18.18 -17.65 -4.09
N LEU A 57 17.39 -16.61 -3.80
CA LEU A 57 17.92 -15.28 -3.48
C LEU A 57 18.33 -15.12 -2.00
N ASP A 58 17.95 -16.07 -1.13
CA ASP A 58 18.15 -16.00 0.32
C ASP A 58 19.49 -16.56 0.81
N GLU A 59 20.18 -17.28 -0.07
CA GLU A 59 21.52 -17.81 0.15
C GLU A 59 22.55 -16.71 -0.11
N VAL A 60 22.70 -15.84 0.88
CA VAL A 60 23.58 -14.67 0.81
C VAL A 60 24.62 -14.70 1.91
N SER A 61 25.84 -14.27 1.57
CA SER A 61 26.89 -14.09 2.55
C SER A 61 26.49 -12.99 3.56
N GLU A 62 26.94 -13.14 4.80
CA GLU A 62 26.75 -12.13 5.84
C GLU A 62 27.29 -10.76 5.39
N ALA A 63 28.45 -10.73 4.72
CA ALA A 63 29.02 -9.49 4.19
C ALA A 63 28.09 -8.78 3.20
N SER A 64 27.50 -9.52 2.26
CA SER A 64 26.53 -8.96 1.30
C SER A 64 25.27 -8.45 2.00
N PHE A 65 24.75 -9.21 2.96
CA PHE A 65 23.58 -8.83 3.75
C PHE A 65 23.82 -7.54 4.54
N LEU A 66 24.90 -7.48 5.32
CA LEU A 66 25.25 -6.32 6.12
C LEU A 66 25.55 -5.07 5.27
N ASN A 67 26.11 -5.24 4.07
CA ASN A 67 26.31 -4.13 3.14
C ASN A 67 24.97 -3.53 2.67
N VAL A 68 23.96 -4.37 2.38
CA VAL A 68 22.62 -3.89 2.03
C VAL A 68 21.93 -3.22 3.22
N ILE A 69 22.01 -3.80 4.42
CA ILE A 69 21.49 -3.17 5.64
C ILE A 69 22.13 -1.79 5.87
N LYS A 70 23.45 -1.67 5.65
CA LYS A 70 24.15 -0.37 5.68
C LYS A 70 23.58 0.61 4.64
N GLY A 71 23.32 0.16 3.41
CA GLY A 71 22.67 0.96 2.37
C GLY A 71 21.30 1.48 2.78
N TYR A 72 20.46 0.62 3.36
CA TYR A 72 19.14 1.02 3.89
C TYR A 72 19.24 2.02 5.04
N LEU A 73 20.19 1.84 5.97
CA LEU A 73 20.43 2.81 7.04
C LEU A 73 20.84 4.18 6.49
N ILE A 74 21.71 4.22 5.47
CA ILE A 74 22.10 5.47 4.78
C ILE A 74 20.89 6.12 4.10
N ALA A 75 20.07 5.32 3.40
CA ALA A 75 18.87 5.80 2.72
C ALA A 75 17.85 6.43 3.69
N ILE A 76 17.55 5.76 4.81
CA ILE A 76 16.59 6.29 5.79
C ILE A 76 17.13 7.54 6.48
N MET A 77 18.43 7.62 6.78
CA MET A 77 19.01 8.84 7.36
C MET A 77 18.95 10.01 6.37
N ALA A 78 19.36 9.79 5.12
CA ALA A 78 19.26 10.80 4.07
C ALA A 78 17.83 11.30 3.86
N PHE A 79 16.85 10.38 3.90
CA PHE A 79 15.43 10.72 3.85
C PHE A 79 15.00 11.61 5.03
N ILE A 80 15.34 11.24 6.27
CA ILE A 80 14.98 12.03 7.47
C ILE A 80 15.68 13.40 7.44
N LEU A 81 16.95 13.46 7.02
CA LEU A 81 17.66 14.71 6.83
C LEU A 81 16.96 15.63 5.83
N GLY A 82 16.48 15.08 4.71
CA GLY A 82 15.64 15.82 3.75
C GLY A 82 14.37 16.39 4.41
N VAL A 83 13.72 15.61 5.27
CA VAL A 83 12.55 16.07 6.04
C VAL A 83 12.90 17.22 6.99
N ILE A 84 13.99 17.09 7.73
CA ILE A 84 14.46 18.11 8.68
C ILE A 84 14.78 19.41 7.94
N VAL A 85 15.54 19.34 6.85
CA VAL A 85 15.89 20.51 6.03
C VAL A 85 14.64 21.18 5.46
N TYR A 86 13.67 20.41 4.93
CA TYR A 86 12.41 20.97 4.46
C TYR A 86 11.67 21.72 5.56
N TYR A 87 11.60 21.15 6.77
CA TYR A 87 10.96 21.79 7.90
C TYR A 87 11.67 23.07 8.32
N ASP A 88 13.00 23.05 8.42
CA ASP A 88 13.78 24.20 8.88
C ASP A 88 13.70 25.39 7.93
N LEU A 89 13.76 25.12 6.62
CA LEU A 89 13.60 26.13 5.56
C LEU A 89 12.14 26.57 5.36
N SER A 90 11.18 25.89 5.98
CA SER A 90 9.77 26.22 5.84
C SER A 90 9.36 27.45 6.65
N VAL A 91 8.42 28.23 6.11
CA VAL A 91 7.81 29.37 6.80
C VAL A 91 7.06 28.96 8.07
N ARG A 92 6.90 29.91 9.01
CA ARG A 92 6.27 29.68 10.33
C ARG A 92 4.88 29.03 10.25
N SER A 93 4.09 29.32 9.21
CA SER A 93 2.76 28.71 9.02
C SER A 93 2.83 27.21 8.72
N ILE A 94 3.83 26.76 7.97
CA ILE A 94 4.07 25.34 7.68
C ILE A 94 4.61 24.63 8.92
N LYS A 95 5.55 25.26 9.66
CA LYS A 95 6.03 24.72 10.95
C LYS A 95 4.89 24.49 11.94
N LYS A 96 3.97 25.47 12.06
CA LYS A 96 2.74 25.33 12.87
C LYS A 96 1.85 24.17 12.37
N LEU A 97 1.76 23.97 11.06
CA LEU A 97 0.99 22.87 10.47
C LEU A 97 1.56 21.49 10.84
N PHE A 98 2.89 21.34 10.79
CA PHE A 98 3.59 20.10 11.13
C PHE A 98 3.48 19.77 12.63
N ASN A 99 3.49 20.80 13.47
CA ASN A 99 3.34 20.68 14.92
C ASN A 99 1.89 20.51 15.40
N LYS A 100 0.89 20.62 14.52
CA LYS A 100 -0.51 20.42 14.89
C LYS A 100 -0.84 18.92 14.98
N PRO A 101 -1.52 18.46 16.05
CA PRO A 101 -1.99 17.08 16.13
C PRO A 101 -3.21 16.86 15.21
N TYR A 102 -3.18 15.77 14.44
CA TYR A 102 -4.28 15.33 13.55
C TYR A 102 -4.90 14.00 13.99
N THR A 103 -4.62 13.55 15.21
CA THR A 103 -5.15 12.30 15.77
C THR A 103 -6.67 12.26 15.72
N HIS A 104 -7.36 13.37 16.03
CA HIS A 104 -8.82 13.43 16.03
C HIS A 104 -9.43 13.82 14.68
N SER A 105 -8.66 14.43 13.77
CA SER A 105 -9.20 14.89 12.48
C SER A 105 -9.56 13.75 11.54
N LEU A 106 -9.02 12.56 11.81
CA LEU A 106 -9.29 11.35 11.03
C LEU A 106 -10.70 10.82 11.24
N PHE A 107 -11.25 10.96 12.45
CA PHE A 107 -12.50 10.31 12.82
C PHE A 107 -13.73 11.09 12.36
N ILE A 108 -14.73 10.38 11.85
CA ILE A 108 -15.88 10.97 11.15
C ILE A 108 -17.17 10.25 11.53
N LYS A 109 -18.16 11.02 11.97
CA LYS A 109 -19.54 10.53 12.02
C LYS A 109 -20.21 10.84 10.68
N TYR A 110 -20.23 9.87 9.77
CA TYR A 110 -20.97 10.00 8.52
C TYR A 110 -22.47 9.84 8.80
N LYS A 111 -23.26 10.80 8.32
CA LYS A 111 -24.73 10.68 8.28
C LYS A 111 -25.13 10.40 6.84
N LEU A 112 -25.40 9.14 6.52
CA LEU A 112 -25.92 8.76 5.22
C LEU A 112 -27.44 8.93 5.16
N PRO A 113 -28.00 9.49 4.07
CA PRO A 113 -29.44 9.51 3.83
C PRO A 113 -30.04 8.10 3.85
N ASN A 114 -31.31 7.96 4.26
CA ASN A 114 -32.01 6.67 4.25
C ASN A 114 -32.07 6.06 2.83
N GLN A 115 -32.14 6.91 1.81
CA GLN A 115 -32.16 6.50 0.40
C GLN A 115 -30.91 5.70 -0.01
N THR A 116 -29.77 5.93 0.65
CA THR A 116 -28.53 5.20 0.38
C THR A 116 -28.68 3.69 0.66
N LEU A 117 -29.55 3.28 1.59
CA LEU A 117 -29.80 1.86 1.85
C LEU A 117 -30.43 1.14 0.65
N TRP A 118 -31.32 1.80 -0.09
CA TRP A 118 -31.92 1.23 -1.30
C TRP A 118 -30.87 1.05 -2.39
N ILE A 119 -29.96 2.02 -2.54
CA ILE A 119 -28.85 1.94 -3.49
C ILE A 119 -27.92 0.76 -3.14
N ILE A 120 -27.56 0.61 -1.86
CA ILE A 120 -26.73 -0.50 -1.37
C ILE A 120 -27.40 -1.84 -1.66
N ARG A 121 -28.69 -2.01 -1.32
CA ARG A 121 -29.43 -3.25 -1.60
C ARG A 121 -29.49 -3.57 -3.09
N GLY A 122 -29.79 -2.58 -3.92
CA GLY A 122 -29.84 -2.74 -5.37
C GLY A 122 -28.48 -3.09 -5.96
N MET A 123 -27.41 -2.40 -5.52
CA MET A 123 -26.05 -2.66 -5.97
C MET A 123 -25.55 -4.03 -5.52
N PHE A 124 -25.81 -4.43 -4.28
CA PHE A 124 -25.53 -5.77 -3.78
C PHE A 124 -26.19 -6.84 -4.65
N LEU A 125 -27.51 -6.74 -4.89
CA LEU A 125 -28.23 -7.71 -5.72
C LEU A 125 -27.64 -7.77 -7.14
N PHE A 126 -27.35 -6.60 -7.72
CA PHE A 126 -26.74 -6.51 -9.05
C PHE A 126 -25.35 -7.18 -9.09
N ILE A 127 -24.51 -6.98 -8.07
CA ILE A 127 -23.20 -7.66 -7.95
C ILE A 127 -23.37 -9.18 -7.92
N ILE A 128 -24.33 -9.69 -7.13
CA ILE A 128 -24.60 -11.13 -7.04
C ILE A 128 -25.05 -11.68 -8.40
N ILE A 129 -25.97 -10.99 -9.08
CA ILE A 129 -26.39 -11.35 -10.45
C ILE A 129 -25.19 -11.38 -11.40
N LEU A 130 -24.30 -10.38 -11.35
CA LEU A 130 -23.10 -10.37 -12.19
C LEU A 130 -22.14 -11.52 -11.90
N TYR A 131 -21.96 -11.92 -10.63
CA TYR A 131 -21.18 -13.11 -10.29
C TYR A 131 -21.79 -14.37 -10.92
N PHE A 132 -23.10 -14.55 -10.84
CA PHE A 132 -23.79 -15.69 -11.46
C PHE A 132 -23.72 -15.66 -12.99
N ILE A 133 -23.86 -14.49 -13.63
CA ILE A 133 -23.72 -14.36 -15.09
C ILE A 133 -22.28 -14.69 -15.53
N THR A 134 -21.29 -14.20 -14.79
CA THR A 134 -19.88 -14.29 -15.21
C THR A 134 -19.27 -15.66 -14.91
N TYR A 135 -19.57 -16.23 -13.74
CA TYR A 135 -18.96 -17.47 -13.27
C TYR A 135 -19.94 -18.65 -13.26
N GLY A 136 -21.26 -18.43 -13.18
CA GLY A 136 -22.24 -19.51 -13.11
C GLY A 136 -21.97 -20.45 -11.93
N LYS A 137 -21.92 -21.76 -12.21
CA LYS A 137 -21.58 -22.79 -11.21
C LYS A 137 -20.09 -22.78 -10.84
N ASP A 138 -19.23 -22.25 -11.70
CA ASP A 138 -17.76 -22.21 -11.53
C ASP A 138 -17.31 -21.33 -10.34
N ILE A 139 -18.22 -20.52 -9.79
CA ILE A 139 -17.96 -19.76 -8.56
C ILE A 139 -17.88 -20.68 -7.34
N PHE A 140 -18.63 -21.79 -7.35
CA PHE A 140 -18.69 -22.73 -6.25
C PHE A 140 -17.61 -23.79 -6.36
N ILE A 141 -17.45 -24.40 -7.55
CA ILE A 141 -16.47 -25.45 -7.84
C ILE A 141 -16.04 -25.34 -9.29
N ARG A 142 -14.72 -25.38 -9.55
CA ARG A 142 -14.10 -25.49 -10.87
C ARG A 142 -12.72 -26.13 -10.76
N GLU A 143 -12.26 -26.73 -11.85
CA GLU A 143 -10.92 -27.34 -11.94
C GLU A 143 -9.85 -26.28 -12.25
N ASN A 144 -10.14 -25.32 -13.14
CA ASN A 144 -9.18 -24.31 -13.55
C ASN A 144 -9.16 -23.08 -12.64
N TYR A 145 -7.98 -22.64 -12.23
CA TYR A 145 -7.80 -21.44 -11.39
C TYR A 145 -8.34 -20.17 -12.06
N LEU A 146 -7.92 -19.94 -13.32
CA LEU A 146 -8.29 -18.82 -14.16
C LEU A 146 -9.31 -19.28 -15.21
N PRO A 147 -10.61 -19.05 -15.00
CA PRO A 147 -11.60 -19.41 -16.00
C PRO A 147 -11.50 -18.43 -17.19
N GLU A 148 -11.63 -18.95 -18.41
CA GLU A 148 -11.70 -18.14 -19.64
C GLU A 148 -13.04 -17.37 -19.70
N LYS A 149 -13.15 -16.29 -18.94
CA LYS A 149 -14.35 -15.45 -18.87
C LYS A 149 -14.05 -14.03 -19.33
N SER A 150 -15.13 -13.27 -19.58
CA SER A 150 -15.05 -11.86 -19.96
C SER A 150 -14.27 -11.04 -18.92
N ARG A 151 -13.07 -10.60 -19.30
CA ARG A 151 -12.21 -9.75 -18.46
C ARG A 151 -12.92 -8.46 -18.06
N ALA A 152 -13.76 -7.91 -18.94
CA ALA A 152 -14.53 -6.68 -18.68
C ALA A 152 -15.52 -6.86 -17.53
N LEU A 153 -16.32 -7.94 -17.54
CA LEU A 153 -17.28 -8.23 -16.48
C LEU A 153 -16.58 -8.46 -15.13
N ILE A 154 -15.44 -9.17 -15.13
CA ILE A 154 -14.63 -9.37 -13.92
C ILE A 154 -14.16 -8.04 -13.34
N VAL A 155 -13.71 -7.10 -14.17
CA VAL A 155 -13.29 -5.77 -13.73
C VAL A 155 -14.46 -4.98 -13.16
N ILE A 156 -15.63 -5.00 -13.82
CA ILE A 156 -16.85 -4.34 -13.36
C ILE A 156 -17.27 -4.89 -11.99
N ILE A 157 -17.33 -6.21 -11.82
CA ILE A 157 -17.66 -6.87 -10.54
C ILE A 157 -16.72 -6.41 -9.43
N LYS A 158 -15.41 -6.36 -9.69
CA LYS A 158 -14.40 -5.94 -8.71
C LYS A 158 -14.58 -4.49 -8.31
N ILE A 159 -14.81 -3.58 -9.27
CA ILE A 159 -15.05 -2.16 -8.99
C ILE A 159 -16.33 -1.96 -8.20
N LEU A 160 -17.44 -2.58 -8.62
CA LEU A 160 -18.73 -2.46 -7.93
C LEU A 160 -18.66 -3.05 -6.52
N SER A 161 -18.04 -4.22 -6.35
CA SER A 161 -17.81 -4.83 -5.03
C SER A 161 -16.96 -3.93 -4.14
N PHE A 162 -15.94 -3.27 -4.70
CA PHE A 162 -15.13 -2.31 -3.94
C PHE A 162 -15.95 -1.10 -3.46
N VAL A 163 -16.78 -0.52 -4.32
CA VAL A 163 -17.67 0.59 -3.97
C VAL A 163 -18.72 0.16 -2.94
N GLU A 164 -19.31 -1.02 -3.11
CA GLU A 164 -20.29 -1.59 -2.17
C GLU A 164 -19.68 -1.80 -0.79
N VAL A 165 -18.46 -2.33 -0.69
CA VAL A 165 -17.74 -2.48 0.57
C VAL A 165 -17.56 -1.14 1.30
N ILE A 166 -17.24 -0.06 0.56
CA ILE A 166 -17.16 1.29 1.13
C ILE A 166 -18.51 1.71 1.70
N LEU A 167 -19.60 1.55 0.93
CA LEU A 167 -20.94 1.95 1.36
C LEU A 167 -21.42 1.16 2.58
N LEU A 168 -21.19 -0.15 2.61
CA LEU A 168 -21.51 -1.02 3.74
C LEU A 168 -20.80 -0.53 5.00
N ALA A 169 -19.48 -0.29 4.92
CA ALA A 169 -18.70 0.20 6.06
C ALA A 169 -19.23 1.55 6.61
N LEU A 170 -19.67 2.45 5.73
CA LEU A 170 -20.26 3.73 6.12
C LEU A 170 -21.64 3.58 6.81
N VAL A 171 -22.42 2.56 6.45
CA VAL A 171 -23.76 2.30 7.03
C VAL A 171 -23.70 1.49 8.33
N TYR A 172 -22.58 0.82 8.63
CA TYR A 172 -22.40 -0.05 9.79
C TYR A 172 -22.93 0.52 11.11
N HIS A 173 -22.71 1.80 11.38
CA HIS A 173 -23.13 2.44 12.63
C HIS A 173 -24.64 2.38 12.88
N ARG A 174 -25.44 2.39 11.80
CA ARG A 174 -26.90 2.41 11.89
C ARG A 174 -27.50 1.03 11.67
N HIS A 175 -26.90 0.24 10.78
CA HIS A 175 -27.39 -1.09 10.41
C HIS A 175 -26.28 -2.13 10.46
N LYS A 176 -25.76 -2.39 11.66
CA LYS A 176 -24.59 -3.26 11.91
C LYS A 176 -24.75 -4.66 11.32
N LEU A 177 -25.85 -5.35 11.64
CA LEU A 177 -26.07 -6.73 11.21
C LEU A 177 -26.16 -6.83 9.68
N PHE A 178 -26.92 -5.91 9.06
CA PHE A 178 -27.06 -5.80 7.61
C PHE A 178 -25.70 -5.56 6.92
N SER A 179 -24.93 -4.59 7.41
CA SER A 179 -23.61 -4.27 6.88
C SER A 179 -22.66 -5.46 6.94
N VAL A 180 -22.59 -6.12 8.09
CA VAL A 180 -21.70 -7.28 8.30
C VAL A 180 -22.12 -8.46 7.44
N PHE A 181 -23.43 -8.73 7.34
CA PHE A 181 -23.95 -9.85 6.55
C PHE A 181 -23.66 -9.68 5.06
N TYR A 182 -23.96 -8.51 4.48
CA TYR A 182 -23.72 -8.24 3.06
C TYR A 182 -22.22 -8.23 2.75
N PHE A 183 -21.42 -7.63 3.64
CA PHE A 183 -19.97 -7.64 3.53
C PHE A 183 -19.41 -9.06 3.51
N PHE A 184 -19.89 -9.93 4.42
CA PHE A 184 -19.48 -11.32 4.48
C PHE A 184 -19.81 -12.08 3.19
N ILE A 185 -21.00 -11.88 2.61
CA ILE A 185 -21.37 -12.51 1.34
C ILE A 185 -20.46 -12.02 0.20
N ILE A 186 -20.18 -10.72 0.09
CA ILE A 186 -19.27 -10.19 -0.93
C ILE A 186 -17.88 -10.81 -0.78
N VAL A 187 -17.36 -10.87 0.44
CA VAL A 187 -16.06 -11.50 0.74
C VAL A 187 -16.07 -12.96 0.34
N LEU A 188 -17.14 -13.71 0.64
CA LEU A 188 -17.26 -15.13 0.29
C LEU A 188 -17.22 -15.35 -1.23
N PHE A 189 -18.06 -14.61 -1.98
CA PHE A 189 -18.10 -14.70 -3.44
C PHE A 189 -16.77 -14.26 -4.07
N ALA A 190 -16.21 -13.14 -3.62
CA ALA A 190 -14.95 -12.66 -4.13
C ALA A 190 -13.80 -13.63 -3.79
N SER A 191 -13.85 -14.33 -2.65
CA SER A 191 -12.89 -15.38 -2.28
C SER A 191 -13.01 -16.60 -3.19
N GLY A 192 -14.21 -16.98 -3.63
CA GLY A 192 -14.41 -18.03 -4.63
C GLY A 192 -13.71 -17.79 -5.97
N THR A 193 -13.31 -16.55 -6.26
CA THR A 193 -12.47 -16.22 -7.43
C THR A 193 -10.98 -16.44 -7.19
N GLY A 194 -10.53 -16.68 -5.95
CA GLY A 194 -9.12 -16.83 -5.59
C GLY A 194 -8.30 -15.53 -5.76
N SER A 195 -8.99 -14.39 -5.74
CA SER A 195 -8.41 -13.07 -6.01
C SER A 195 -7.85 -12.41 -4.75
N ARG A 196 -6.66 -11.81 -4.84
CA ARG A 196 -6.07 -10.99 -3.75
C ARG A 196 -6.88 -9.72 -3.44
N VAL A 197 -7.79 -9.33 -4.33
CA VAL A 197 -8.63 -8.14 -4.15
C VAL A 197 -9.52 -8.24 -2.90
N VAL A 198 -9.83 -9.46 -2.43
CA VAL A 198 -10.62 -9.64 -1.19
C VAL A 198 -9.90 -9.07 0.03
N PHE A 199 -8.56 -9.14 0.07
CA PHE A 199 -7.78 -8.49 1.13
C PHE A 199 -8.00 -6.97 1.13
N LEU A 200 -8.07 -6.35 -0.05
CA LEU A 200 -8.38 -4.92 -0.16
C LEU A 200 -9.78 -4.61 0.35
N PHE A 201 -10.76 -5.48 0.11
CA PHE A 201 -12.12 -5.31 0.65
C PHE A 201 -12.11 -5.32 2.19
N LEU A 202 -11.43 -6.29 2.80
CA LEU A 202 -11.26 -6.36 4.26
C LEU A 202 -10.58 -5.11 4.80
N LEU A 203 -9.44 -4.72 4.21
CA LEU A 203 -8.67 -3.57 4.66
C LEU A 203 -9.48 -2.27 4.58
N VAL A 204 -10.20 -2.04 3.48
CA VAL A 204 -11.03 -0.84 3.31
C VAL A 204 -12.21 -0.84 4.28
N TYR A 205 -12.92 -1.95 4.42
CA TYR A 205 -14.05 -2.06 5.33
C TYR A 205 -13.62 -1.76 6.78
N VAL A 206 -12.58 -2.47 7.26
CA VAL A 206 -12.01 -2.31 8.60
C VAL A 206 -11.49 -0.89 8.84
N SER A 207 -10.81 -0.29 7.85
CA SER A 207 -10.30 1.09 7.95
C SER A 207 -11.41 2.11 8.07
N ILE A 208 -12.50 1.98 7.31
CA ILE A 208 -13.65 2.89 7.39
C ILE A 208 -14.36 2.72 8.74
N LEU A 209 -14.53 1.49 9.23
CA LEU A 209 -15.09 1.24 10.56
C LEU A 209 -14.27 1.89 11.67
N PHE A 210 -12.94 1.76 11.61
CA PHE A 210 -12.05 2.39 12.57
C PHE A 210 -12.20 3.91 12.55
N ILE A 211 -12.18 4.51 11.36
CA ILE A 211 -12.39 5.94 11.14
C ILE A 211 -13.75 6.41 11.67
N SER A 212 -14.80 5.60 11.54
CA SER A 212 -16.14 6.01 11.92
C SER A 212 -16.44 5.87 13.42
N GLN A 213 -15.75 4.96 14.12
CA GLN A 213 -15.98 4.64 15.54
C GLN A 213 -15.27 5.56 16.55
N GLY A 214 -14.39 6.46 16.13
CA GLY A 214 -13.75 7.46 17.01
C GLY A 214 -12.41 7.04 17.64
N ASN A 215 -11.70 8.00 18.23
CA ASN A 215 -10.33 7.82 18.75
C ASN A 215 -10.28 7.21 20.16
N THR A 216 -10.69 5.96 20.34
CA THR A 216 -10.59 5.26 21.64
C THR A 216 -9.52 4.17 21.60
N LEU A 217 -8.91 3.85 22.74
CA LEU A 217 -7.93 2.77 22.85
C LEU A 217 -8.53 1.43 22.41
N LEU A 218 -9.76 1.14 22.83
CA LEU A 218 -10.48 -0.07 22.44
C LEU A 218 -10.68 -0.15 20.91
N ASN A 219 -11.01 0.97 20.25
CA ASN A 219 -11.15 0.99 18.79
C ASN A 219 -9.79 0.74 18.10
N LYS A 220 -8.68 1.28 18.64
CA LYS A 220 -7.34 1.01 18.11
C LYS A 220 -6.96 -0.46 18.24
N ILE A 221 -7.23 -1.09 19.39
CA ILE A 221 -6.97 -2.51 19.61
C ILE A 221 -7.82 -3.36 18.65
N LYS A 222 -9.11 -3.04 18.51
CA LYS A 222 -10.01 -3.72 17.55
C LYS A 222 -9.51 -3.59 16.12
N PHE A 223 -9.11 -2.39 15.71
CA PHE A 223 -8.55 -2.15 14.38
C PHE A 223 -7.26 -2.93 14.14
N ALA A 224 -6.32 -2.91 15.10
CA ALA A 224 -5.08 -3.67 15.01
C ALA A 224 -5.36 -5.18 14.89
N PHE A 225 -6.29 -5.70 15.69
CA PHE A 225 -6.70 -7.11 15.64
C PHE A 225 -7.38 -7.46 14.30
N GLN A 226 -8.28 -6.61 13.80
CA GLN A 226 -8.93 -6.82 12.50
C GLN A 226 -7.95 -6.74 11.33
N LEU A 227 -6.96 -5.84 11.41
CA LEU A 227 -5.88 -5.75 10.44
C LEU A 227 -5.04 -7.02 10.45
N PHE A 228 -4.66 -7.50 11.64
CA PHE A 228 -3.96 -8.78 11.81
C PHE A 228 -4.75 -9.96 11.21
N LEU A 229 -6.06 -10.06 11.49
CA LEU A 229 -6.94 -11.06 10.87
C LEU A 229 -7.02 -10.91 9.34
N SER A 230 -6.99 -9.68 8.82
CA SER A 230 -6.99 -9.44 7.38
C SER A 230 -5.71 -9.96 6.73
N PHE A 231 -4.56 -9.78 7.38
CA PHE A 231 -3.28 -10.36 6.92
C PHE A 231 -3.25 -11.88 7.02
N LEU A 232 -3.79 -12.46 8.10
CA LEU A 232 -3.99 -13.91 8.20
C LEU A 232 -4.87 -14.43 7.05
N PHE A 233 -5.93 -13.69 6.70
CA PHE A 233 -6.79 -14.05 5.60
C PHE A 233 -6.10 -13.93 4.23
N LEU A 234 -5.26 -12.91 4.02
CA LEU A 234 -4.44 -12.82 2.81
C LEU A 234 -3.47 -14.01 2.72
N ALA A 235 -2.85 -14.36 3.84
CA ALA A 235 -1.97 -15.52 3.89
C ALA A 235 -2.70 -16.81 3.54
N TYR A 236 -3.93 -16.97 4.03
CA TYR A 236 -4.81 -18.06 3.66
C TYR A 236 -5.17 -18.07 2.16
N LEU A 237 -5.44 -16.91 1.53
CA LEU A 237 -5.86 -16.85 0.13
C LEU A 237 -4.78 -17.27 -0.87
N MET A 238 -3.50 -17.12 -0.51
CA MET A 238 -2.37 -17.32 -1.42
C MET A 238 -2.15 -18.79 -1.83
N PRO A 239 -2.16 -19.75 -0.88
CA PRO A 239 -2.03 -21.19 -1.16
C PRO A 239 -3.21 -21.79 -1.90
N LEU A 240 -4.41 -21.20 -1.79
CA LEU A 240 -5.63 -21.69 -2.46
C LEU A 240 -5.48 -21.79 -3.99
N ARG A 241 -4.50 -21.09 -4.55
CA ARG A 241 -4.15 -21.13 -5.97
C ARG A 241 -3.47 -22.41 -6.40
N LYS A 242 -2.87 -23.14 -5.46
CA LYS A 242 -2.18 -24.41 -5.68
C LYS A 242 -3.12 -25.61 -5.51
N LEU A 243 -4.35 -25.39 -5.05
CA LEU A 243 -5.33 -26.45 -4.91
C LEU A 243 -5.69 -27.04 -6.28
N PRO A 244 -5.97 -28.34 -6.37
CA PRO A 244 -6.40 -28.99 -7.61
C PRO A 244 -7.79 -28.53 -8.06
N SER A 245 -8.59 -27.99 -7.14
CA SER A 245 -9.90 -27.42 -7.41
C SER A 245 -10.06 -26.05 -6.75
N HIS A 246 -10.90 -25.21 -7.35
CA HIS A 246 -11.09 -23.82 -6.97
C HIS A 246 -12.57 -23.46 -6.89
N GLY A 247 -12.88 -22.40 -6.16
CA GLY A 247 -14.25 -21.98 -5.89
C GLY A 247 -14.55 -21.93 -4.40
N ILE A 248 -15.73 -21.44 -4.03
CA ILE A 248 -16.11 -21.25 -2.63
C ILE A 248 -16.00 -22.56 -1.83
N ILE A 249 -16.51 -23.67 -2.38
CA ILE A 249 -16.60 -24.95 -1.68
C ILE A 249 -15.21 -25.54 -1.38
N PRO A 250 -14.33 -25.79 -2.37
CA PRO A 250 -13.01 -26.37 -2.10
C PRO A 250 -12.14 -25.45 -1.23
N TYR A 251 -12.31 -24.13 -1.34
CA TYR A 251 -11.62 -23.21 -0.45
C TYR A 251 -12.11 -23.37 0.99
N VAL A 252 -13.41 -23.32 1.25
CA VAL A 252 -13.93 -23.54 2.62
C VAL A 252 -13.52 -24.92 3.16
N GLN A 253 -13.54 -25.97 2.35
CA GLN A 253 -13.08 -27.30 2.74
C GLN A 253 -11.59 -27.34 3.10
N SER A 254 -10.76 -26.53 2.44
CA SER A 254 -9.32 -26.47 2.73
C SER A 254 -9.00 -25.97 4.15
N ILE A 255 -9.91 -25.21 4.79
CA ILE A 255 -9.76 -24.76 6.18
C ILE A 255 -9.82 -25.93 7.16
N PHE A 256 -10.64 -26.93 6.85
CA PHE A 256 -10.83 -28.13 7.68
C PHE A 256 -9.92 -29.29 7.26
N SER A 257 -9.14 -29.10 6.20
CA SER A 257 -8.17 -30.10 5.75
C SER A 257 -6.92 -30.00 6.64
N PRO A 258 -6.43 -31.11 7.22
CA PRO A 258 -5.32 -31.11 8.17
C PRO A 258 -3.94 -30.85 7.52
N ASN A 259 -3.85 -29.99 6.51
CA ASN A 259 -2.58 -29.65 5.88
C ASN A 259 -1.79 -28.67 6.75
N ASP A 260 -0.65 -29.13 7.25
CA ASP A 260 0.36 -28.41 8.07
C ASP A 260 1.02 -27.20 7.36
N HIS A 261 0.59 -26.85 6.15
CA HIS A 261 1.20 -25.79 5.35
C HIS A 261 0.74 -24.37 5.71
N PHE A 262 -0.36 -24.21 6.45
CA PHE A 262 -0.90 -22.88 6.77
C PHE A 262 0.12 -21.97 7.49
N LEU A 263 0.84 -22.50 8.48
CA LEU A 263 1.87 -21.73 9.19
C LEU A 263 3.02 -21.35 8.25
N ASN A 264 3.48 -22.28 7.41
CA ASN A 264 4.53 -22.01 6.42
C ASN A 264 4.09 -20.93 5.43
N ASP A 265 2.85 -20.99 4.95
CA ASP A 265 2.29 -20.01 4.03
C ASP A 265 2.09 -18.65 4.71
N PHE A 266 1.69 -18.61 5.99
CA PHE A 266 1.61 -17.38 6.76
C PHE A 266 2.97 -16.71 6.93
N TYR A 267 3.97 -17.46 7.42
CA TYR A 267 5.33 -16.94 7.55
C TYR A 267 5.91 -16.53 6.20
N PHE A 268 5.63 -17.28 5.14
CA PHE A 268 5.98 -16.93 3.77
C PHE A 268 5.40 -15.58 3.34
N ASN A 269 4.15 -15.27 3.68
CA ASN A 269 3.54 -13.99 3.29
C ASN A 269 4.10 -12.81 4.09
N ILE A 270 4.43 -13.00 5.37
CA ILE A 270 5.17 -12.00 6.17
C ILE A 270 6.55 -11.77 5.54
N TYR A 271 7.26 -12.86 5.26
CA TYR A 271 8.54 -12.83 4.58
C TYR A 271 8.45 -12.08 3.26
N TYR A 272 7.50 -12.45 2.39
CA TYR A 272 7.33 -11.86 1.07
C TYR A 272 7.06 -10.36 1.14
N SER A 273 6.20 -9.92 2.08
CA SER A 273 5.74 -8.51 2.13
C SER A 273 6.71 -7.54 2.82
N ILE A 274 7.59 -8.04 3.69
CA ILE A 274 8.43 -7.20 4.57
C ILE A 274 9.93 -7.47 4.40
N ILE A 275 10.30 -8.73 4.17
CA ILE A 275 11.69 -9.22 4.22
C ILE A 275 12.27 -9.42 2.80
N PHE A 276 11.51 -10.04 1.90
CA PHE A 276 11.98 -10.44 0.57
C PHE A 276 12.61 -9.29 -0.24
N GLY A 277 12.07 -8.08 -0.14
CA GLY A 277 12.63 -6.91 -0.83
C GLY A 277 14.09 -6.59 -0.48
N VAL A 278 14.56 -6.94 0.73
CA VAL A 278 15.97 -6.81 1.11
C VAL A 278 16.84 -7.81 0.34
N TYR A 279 16.37 -9.05 0.16
CA TYR A 279 17.07 -10.08 -0.61
C TYR A 279 17.05 -9.79 -2.12
N VAL A 280 15.94 -9.28 -2.65
CA VAL A 280 15.86 -8.76 -4.02
C VAL A 280 16.88 -7.63 -4.22
N THR A 281 17.07 -6.77 -3.22
CA THR A 281 18.08 -5.70 -3.26
C THR A 281 19.50 -6.26 -3.29
N ILE A 282 19.80 -7.33 -2.53
CA ILE A 282 21.10 -8.03 -2.60
C ILE A 282 21.32 -8.62 -3.99
N GLY A 283 20.33 -9.33 -4.53
CA GLY A 283 20.40 -9.89 -5.89
C GLY A 283 20.63 -8.79 -6.93
N THR A 284 19.88 -7.69 -6.81
CA THR A 284 20.02 -6.53 -7.72
C THR A 284 21.44 -5.98 -7.67
N LEU A 285 22.04 -5.81 -6.49
CA LEU A 285 23.43 -5.32 -6.38
C LEU A 285 24.47 -6.26 -7.01
N LYS A 286 24.20 -7.58 -7.03
CA LYS A 286 25.11 -8.56 -7.62
C LYS A 286 25.10 -8.51 -9.15
N GLU A 287 23.92 -8.31 -9.76
CA GLU A 287 23.76 -8.40 -11.21
C GLU A 287 23.72 -7.04 -11.92
N ALA A 288 23.14 -6.03 -11.28
CA ALA A 288 22.90 -4.74 -11.91
C ALA A 288 24.20 -3.96 -12.11
N GLN A 289 24.38 -3.43 -13.31
CA GLN A 289 25.43 -2.46 -13.60
C GLN A 289 24.93 -1.01 -13.41
N PRO A 290 25.79 -0.08 -12.98
CA PRO A 290 25.45 1.34 -12.93
C PRO A 290 25.13 1.88 -14.33
N ASP A 291 23.96 2.51 -14.48
CA ASP A 291 23.53 3.06 -15.77
C ASP A 291 22.60 4.27 -15.56
N TRP A 292 23.10 5.45 -15.94
CA TRP A 292 22.37 6.71 -15.86
C TRP A 292 21.17 6.78 -16.81
N ASN A 293 21.25 6.14 -17.98
CA ASN A 293 20.14 6.11 -18.94
C ASN A 293 18.93 5.40 -18.34
N ILE A 294 19.16 4.28 -17.65
CA ILE A 294 18.10 3.55 -16.93
C ILE A 294 17.51 4.40 -15.81
N ILE A 295 18.34 5.15 -15.07
CA ILE A 295 17.86 6.08 -14.02
C ILE A 295 16.96 7.16 -14.62
N PHE A 296 17.43 7.89 -15.64
CA PHE A 296 16.66 8.95 -16.27
C PHE A 296 15.37 8.44 -16.92
N MET A 297 15.44 7.30 -17.61
CA MET A 297 14.28 6.65 -18.20
C MET A 297 13.27 6.21 -17.13
N SER A 298 13.74 5.67 -16.01
CA SER A 298 12.88 5.24 -14.91
C SER A 298 12.19 6.42 -14.23
N LEU A 299 12.89 7.54 -14.09
CA LEU A 299 12.37 8.78 -13.52
C LEU A 299 11.61 9.62 -14.55
N ASN A 300 11.51 9.26 -15.82
CA ASN A 300 10.73 10.06 -16.77
C ASN A 300 9.21 9.82 -16.57
N PRO A 301 8.38 10.87 -16.37
CA PRO A 301 6.94 10.72 -16.15
C PRO A 301 6.15 10.29 -17.40
N LEU A 302 6.73 10.38 -18.59
CA LEU A 302 6.09 9.96 -19.85
C LEU A 302 5.79 8.45 -19.88
N PRO A 303 4.83 7.98 -20.69
CA PRO A 303 4.55 6.56 -20.90
C PRO A 303 5.78 5.72 -21.25
N GLY A 304 5.79 4.44 -20.82
CA GLY A 304 6.93 3.52 -21.04
C GLY A 304 7.32 3.34 -22.50
N SER A 305 6.34 3.36 -23.41
CA SER A 305 6.55 3.27 -24.85
C SER A 305 7.29 4.49 -25.41
N MET A 306 7.02 5.68 -24.88
CA MET A 306 7.63 6.93 -25.36
C MET A 306 9.09 7.08 -24.93
N VAL A 307 9.47 6.48 -23.80
CA VAL A 307 10.83 6.58 -23.24
C VAL A 307 11.68 5.35 -23.52
N GLY A 308 11.15 4.37 -24.27
CA GLY A 308 11.87 3.13 -24.60
C GLY A 308 11.99 2.13 -23.45
N TRP A 309 11.19 2.25 -22.38
CA TRP A 309 11.28 1.36 -21.20
C TRP A 309 11.13 -0.11 -21.53
N TYR A 310 10.24 -0.44 -22.47
CA TYR A 310 9.96 -1.83 -22.82
C TYR A 310 11.13 -2.53 -23.52
N ASN A 311 12.11 -1.78 -24.03
CA ASN A 311 13.34 -2.34 -24.58
C ASN A 311 14.25 -2.90 -23.48
N TYR A 312 14.18 -2.34 -22.26
CA TYR A 312 15.03 -2.71 -21.11
C TYR A 312 14.26 -3.52 -20.05
N ALA A 313 12.93 -3.56 -20.09
CA ALA A 313 12.12 -4.10 -19.01
C ALA A 313 12.35 -5.59 -18.73
N ASN A 314 12.84 -6.35 -19.70
CA ASN A 314 13.19 -7.77 -19.54
C ASN A 314 14.58 -7.93 -18.90
N ASP A 315 15.52 -7.07 -19.26
CA ASP A 315 16.88 -7.05 -18.71
C ASP A 315 16.93 -6.48 -17.28
N MET A 316 15.87 -5.79 -16.85
CA MET A 316 15.76 -5.21 -15.51
C MET A 316 15.15 -6.17 -14.48
N ARG A 317 15.53 -7.46 -14.53
CA ARG A 317 14.99 -8.50 -13.66
C ARG A 317 16.05 -9.53 -13.26
N LEU A 318 15.95 -10.01 -12.02
CA LEU A 318 16.73 -11.17 -11.53
C LEU A 318 16.20 -12.47 -12.13
N ASN A 319 14.88 -12.55 -12.28
CA ASN A 319 14.20 -13.66 -12.95
C ASN A 319 12.83 -13.19 -13.44
N ILE A 320 12.05 -14.10 -14.04
CA ILE A 320 10.74 -13.78 -14.61
C ILE A 320 9.73 -13.23 -13.58
N PHE A 321 9.93 -13.49 -12.29
CA PHE A 321 9.06 -13.09 -11.18
C PHE A 321 9.60 -11.93 -10.34
N ALA A 322 10.92 -11.79 -10.24
CA ALA A 322 11.58 -10.81 -9.39
C ALA A 322 12.31 -9.74 -10.23
N PRO A 323 11.72 -8.55 -10.43
CA PRO A 323 12.43 -7.45 -11.05
C PRO A 323 13.55 -6.91 -10.14
N TYR A 324 14.46 -6.11 -10.70
CA TYR A 324 15.37 -5.32 -9.87
C TYR A 324 14.61 -4.34 -8.99
N SER A 325 14.93 -4.28 -7.70
CA SER A 325 14.27 -3.36 -6.76
C SER A 325 14.73 -1.91 -6.98
N LEU A 326 13.89 -0.95 -6.61
CA LEU A 326 14.27 0.47 -6.58
C LEU A 326 15.51 0.67 -5.70
N HIS A 327 15.50 0.15 -4.46
CA HIS A 327 16.63 0.32 -3.54
C HIS A 327 17.92 -0.27 -4.13
N GLY A 328 17.86 -1.48 -4.69
CA GLY A 328 19.01 -2.11 -5.34
C GLY A 328 19.55 -1.24 -6.46
N ARG A 329 18.69 -0.74 -7.35
CA ARG A 329 19.10 0.12 -8.46
C ARG A 329 19.73 1.43 -8.00
N ILE A 330 19.19 2.06 -6.96
CA ILE A 330 19.76 3.30 -6.40
C ILE A 330 21.10 3.02 -5.71
N PHE A 331 21.22 1.91 -4.97
CA PHE A 331 22.44 1.53 -4.29
C PHE A 331 23.57 1.18 -5.27
N THR A 332 23.26 0.55 -6.41
CA THR A 332 24.21 0.25 -7.49
C THR A 332 24.89 1.52 -8.02
N MET A 333 24.21 2.67 -8.02
CA MET A 333 24.79 3.95 -8.47
C MET A 333 25.76 4.58 -7.46
N GLY A 334 25.96 3.97 -6.29
CA GLY A 334 26.90 4.40 -5.27
C GLY A 334 26.29 5.21 -4.14
N THR A 335 27.07 5.38 -3.06
CA THR A 335 26.60 5.98 -1.80
C THR A 335 26.18 7.44 -1.94
N TRP A 336 26.92 8.25 -2.70
CA TRP A 336 26.59 9.67 -2.89
C TRP A 336 25.27 9.86 -3.62
N PHE A 337 25.05 9.07 -4.69
CA PHE A 337 23.78 9.09 -5.39
C PHE A 337 22.63 8.60 -4.50
N THR A 338 22.87 7.54 -3.71
CA THR A 338 21.89 7.06 -2.72
C THR A 338 21.47 8.16 -1.75
N ILE A 339 22.44 8.87 -1.17
CA ILE A 339 22.18 9.99 -0.26
C ILE A 339 21.38 11.08 -0.98
N GLY A 340 21.82 11.52 -2.15
CA GLY A 340 21.14 12.57 -2.91
C GLY A 340 19.70 12.20 -3.30
N TYR A 341 19.50 10.98 -3.78
CA TYR A 341 18.20 10.46 -4.17
C TYR A 341 17.23 10.44 -2.98
N PHE A 342 17.61 9.78 -1.87
CA PHE A 342 16.71 9.67 -0.71
C PHE A 342 16.52 10.98 0.03
N PHE A 343 17.50 11.89 0.01
CA PHE A 343 17.33 13.26 0.48
C PHE A 343 16.23 13.99 -0.31
N VAL A 344 16.26 13.93 -1.64
CA VAL A 344 15.21 14.50 -2.49
C VAL A 344 13.87 13.80 -2.23
N THR A 345 13.84 12.48 -2.06
CA THR A 345 12.61 11.77 -1.66
C THR A 345 12.07 12.28 -0.32
N GLY A 346 12.93 12.59 0.65
CA GLY A 346 12.55 13.22 1.93
C GLY A 346 11.91 14.60 1.75
N LEU A 347 12.46 15.44 0.87
CA LEU A 347 11.87 16.73 0.49
C LEU A 347 10.47 16.53 -0.15
N LEU A 348 10.34 15.58 -1.08
CA LEU A 348 9.08 15.26 -1.75
C LEU A 348 8.02 14.78 -0.76
N PHE A 349 8.38 13.87 0.15
CA PHE A 349 7.48 13.38 1.19
C PHE A 349 7.05 14.50 2.14
N SER A 350 7.94 15.45 2.44
CA SER A 350 7.62 16.62 3.25
C SER A 350 6.67 17.60 2.56
N PHE A 351 6.81 17.76 1.24
CA PHE A 351 5.83 18.48 0.44
C PHE A 351 4.45 17.81 0.50
N PHE A 352 4.37 16.49 0.37
CA PHE A 352 3.09 15.79 0.47
C PHE A 352 2.52 15.75 1.89
N GLU A 353 3.36 15.61 2.92
CA GLU A 353 2.97 15.74 4.33
C GLU A 353 2.25 17.08 4.57
N LYS A 354 2.82 18.18 4.06
CA LYS A 354 2.19 19.50 4.09
C LYS A 354 0.81 19.45 3.41
N LYS A 355 0.69 18.90 2.20
CA LYS A 355 -0.58 18.82 1.47
C LYS A 355 -1.62 17.97 2.18
N VAL A 356 -1.24 16.79 2.68
CA VAL A 356 -2.11 15.90 3.46
C VAL A 356 -2.66 16.63 4.68
N ARG A 357 -1.80 17.28 5.48
CA ARG A 357 -2.22 18.06 6.65
C ARG A 357 -3.12 19.25 6.28
N MET A 358 -2.82 19.94 5.18
CA MET A 358 -3.68 21.03 4.67
C MET A 358 -5.09 20.51 4.32
N TYR A 359 -5.19 19.39 3.59
CA TYR A 359 -6.48 18.81 3.23
C TYR A 359 -7.25 18.30 4.45
N LEU A 360 -6.56 17.76 5.46
CA LEU A 360 -7.19 17.40 6.72
C LEU A 360 -7.77 18.64 7.44
N ASN A 361 -7.05 19.78 7.46
CA ASN A 361 -7.58 21.04 8.01
C ASN A 361 -8.81 21.55 7.24
N GLN A 362 -8.81 21.40 5.91
CA GLN A 362 -9.91 21.82 5.04
C GLN A 362 -11.08 20.82 5.02
N ARG A 363 -11.03 19.76 5.83
CA ARG A 363 -12.00 18.65 5.86
C ARG A 363 -12.07 17.82 4.56
N SER A 364 -11.14 18.01 3.63
CA SER A 364 -10.97 17.21 2.40
C SER A 364 -10.24 15.89 2.66
N ARG A 365 -10.77 15.08 3.57
CA ARG A 365 -10.09 13.89 4.10
C ARG A 365 -9.87 12.78 3.06
N ALA A 366 -10.77 12.65 2.08
CA ALA A 366 -10.61 11.68 0.99
C ALA A 366 -9.34 11.96 0.17
N LEU A 367 -9.06 13.23 -0.15
CA LEU A 367 -7.83 13.61 -0.86
C LEU A 367 -6.59 13.32 -0.02
N ALA A 368 -6.63 13.64 1.28
CA ALA A 368 -5.54 13.32 2.20
C ALA A 368 -5.25 11.80 2.24
N PHE A 369 -6.30 10.98 2.30
CA PHE A 369 -6.20 9.53 2.29
C PHE A 369 -5.64 9.00 0.96
N ILE A 370 -6.16 9.44 -0.19
CA ILE A 370 -5.70 8.99 -1.50
C ILE A 370 -4.22 9.32 -1.73
N ILE A 371 -3.78 10.54 -1.39
CA ILE A 371 -2.37 10.92 -1.51
C ILE A 371 -1.50 10.05 -0.60
N THR A 372 -1.92 9.83 0.64
CA THR A 372 -1.18 8.97 1.57
C THR A 372 -1.10 7.54 1.04
N LEU A 373 -2.19 7.00 0.50
CA LEU A 373 -2.24 5.67 -0.09
C LEU A 373 -1.25 5.52 -1.25
N LEU A 374 -1.19 6.50 -2.16
CA LEU A 374 -0.22 6.49 -3.26
C LEU A 374 1.23 6.50 -2.74
N LEU A 375 1.53 7.25 -1.69
CA LEU A 375 2.86 7.27 -1.09
C LEU A 375 3.20 5.95 -0.36
N VAL A 376 2.22 5.31 0.26
CA VAL A 376 2.39 3.95 0.81
C VAL A 376 2.67 2.94 -0.30
N LEU A 377 1.98 3.05 -1.44
CA LEU A 377 2.30 2.20 -2.60
C LEU A 377 3.72 2.45 -3.10
N HIS A 378 4.20 3.71 -3.14
CA HIS A 378 5.61 3.99 -3.45
C HIS A 378 6.56 3.30 -2.48
N ILE A 379 6.29 3.35 -1.17
CA ILE A 379 7.12 2.73 -0.14
C ILE A 379 7.21 1.22 -0.36
N VAL A 380 6.07 0.52 -0.44
CA VAL A 380 6.03 -0.94 -0.58
C VAL A 380 6.66 -1.37 -1.90
N TYR A 381 6.27 -0.74 -3.01
CA TYR A 381 6.82 -1.08 -4.32
C TYR A 381 8.32 -0.74 -4.44
N GLY A 382 8.84 0.20 -3.65
CA GLY A 382 10.26 0.52 -3.63
C GLY A 382 11.14 -0.66 -3.17
N PHE A 383 10.60 -1.57 -2.36
CA PHE A 383 11.34 -2.74 -1.89
C PHE A 383 11.31 -3.91 -2.89
N GLU A 384 10.21 -4.09 -3.62
CA GLU A 384 9.99 -5.29 -4.45
C GLU A 384 10.05 -5.03 -5.96
N TYR A 385 9.86 -3.79 -6.42
CA TYR A 385 9.68 -3.48 -7.85
C TYR A 385 10.69 -2.45 -8.34
N ASN A 386 10.79 -2.36 -9.67
CA ASN A 386 11.68 -1.44 -10.38
C ASN A 386 11.42 0.02 -10.00
N LEU A 387 12.48 0.83 -10.05
CA LEU A 387 12.47 2.27 -9.80
C LEU A 387 11.30 2.97 -10.51
N ARG A 388 11.09 2.69 -11.81
CA ARG A 388 10.01 3.29 -12.61
C ARG A 388 8.60 2.98 -12.08
N SER A 389 8.36 1.72 -11.71
CA SER A 389 7.06 1.26 -11.23
C SER A 389 6.73 1.89 -9.87
N ALA A 390 7.71 1.91 -8.96
CA ALA A 390 7.55 2.51 -7.63
C ALA A 390 7.43 4.04 -7.70
N PHE A 391 8.24 4.72 -8.51
CA PHE A 391 8.24 6.18 -8.58
C PHE A 391 6.98 6.77 -9.23
N ARG A 392 6.28 5.98 -10.07
CA ARG A 392 5.03 6.42 -10.72
C ARG A 392 3.95 6.85 -9.73
N TYR A 393 3.90 6.25 -8.54
CA TYR A 393 2.93 6.64 -7.52
C TYR A 393 3.18 8.06 -6.97
N ILE A 394 4.43 8.54 -6.98
CA ILE A 394 4.75 9.94 -6.69
C ILE A 394 4.19 10.85 -7.79
N TYR A 395 4.32 10.48 -9.07
CA TYR A 395 3.71 11.22 -10.18
C TYR A 395 2.20 11.28 -10.09
N TYR A 396 1.56 10.17 -9.71
CA TYR A 396 0.12 10.14 -9.49
C TYR A 396 -0.30 11.07 -8.33
N ALA A 397 0.49 11.12 -7.24
CA ALA A 397 0.22 12.04 -6.13
C ALA A 397 0.37 13.51 -6.58
N PHE A 398 1.40 13.84 -7.37
CA PHE A 398 1.55 15.16 -7.96
C PHE A 398 0.39 15.52 -8.90
N PHE A 399 -0.02 14.58 -9.75
CA PHE A 399 -1.14 14.77 -10.67
C PHE A 399 -2.43 15.09 -9.91
N ILE A 400 -2.74 14.39 -8.82
CA ILE A 400 -3.90 14.69 -7.97
C ILE A 400 -3.80 16.10 -7.38
N VAL A 401 -2.63 16.48 -6.84
CA VAL A 401 -2.42 17.82 -6.29
C VAL A 401 -2.60 18.90 -7.37
N LEU A 402 -2.11 18.65 -8.58
CA LEU A 402 -2.27 19.53 -9.73
C LEU A 402 -3.75 19.66 -10.14
N MET A 403 -4.48 18.54 -10.25
CA MET A 403 -5.90 18.56 -10.60
C MET A 403 -6.73 19.35 -9.58
N VAL A 404 -6.45 19.18 -8.27
CA VAL A 404 -7.11 19.96 -7.22
C VAL A 404 -6.78 21.44 -7.34
N TYR A 405 -5.53 21.78 -7.66
CA TYR A 405 -5.12 23.16 -7.89
C TYR A 405 -5.85 23.79 -9.08
N LEU A 406 -5.88 23.12 -10.24
CA LEU A 406 -6.61 23.57 -11.43
C LEU A 406 -8.11 23.71 -11.17
N PHE A 407 -8.71 22.74 -10.47
CA PHE A 407 -10.12 22.80 -10.10
C PHE A 407 -10.45 24.02 -9.24
N ASN A 408 -9.58 24.36 -8.28
CA ASN A 408 -9.78 25.54 -7.43
C ASN A 408 -9.64 26.86 -8.20
N ILE A 409 -8.85 26.89 -9.28
CA ILE A 409 -8.74 28.05 -10.19
C ILE A 409 -9.99 28.18 -11.07
N ILE A 410 -10.51 27.07 -11.59
CA ILE A 410 -11.64 27.06 -12.53
C ILE A 410 -12.98 27.27 -11.81
N LYS A 411 -13.13 26.72 -10.59
CA LYS A 411 -14.39 26.74 -9.82
C LYS A 411 -15.06 28.12 -9.71
N PRO A 412 -14.35 29.24 -9.46
CA PRO A 412 -14.94 30.58 -9.44
C PRO A 412 -15.59 31.02 -10.76
N TYR A 413 -15.14 30.49 -11.89
CA TYR A 413 -15.62 30.84 -13.24
C TYR A 413 -16.72 29.93 -13.75
N LEU A 414 -17.05 28.84 -13.03
CA LEU A 414 -18.17 27.98 -13.40
C LEU A 414 -19.50 28.73 -13.19
N PRO A 415 -20.47 28.60 -14.11
CA PRO A 415 -21.77 29.25 -13.97
C PRO A 415 -22.41 28.83 -12.66
N LYS A 416 -22.61 29.81 -11.76
CA LYS A 416 -23.32 29.58 -10.51
C LYS A 416 -24.74 29.17 -10.87
N LYS A 417 -25.19 28.01 -10.37
CA LYS A 417 -26.58 27.59 -10.49
C LYS A 417 -27.44 28.72 -9.93
N LYS A 418 -28.24 29.40 -10.76
CA LYS A 418 -29.25 30.34 -10.26
C LYS A 418 -30.08 29.57 -9.24
N SER A 419 -30.10 30.02 -7.99
CA SER A 419 -31.04 29.47 -7.01
C SER A 419 -32.42 29.80 -7.55
N SER A 420 -33.11 28.78 -8.04
CA SER A 420 -34.52 28.85 -8.41
C SER A 420 -35.33 28.91 -7.12
N LEU A 421 -35.31 30.07 -6.48
CA LEU A 421 -36.17 30.50 -5.38
C LEU A 421 -36.23 32.03 -5.50
N ASP A 422 -37.01 32.47 -6.48
CA ASP A 422 -37.82 33.69 -6.42
C ASP A 422 -39.21 33.30 -6.93
#